data_AF-A0A2E4Y6X5-F1
#
_entry.id   AF-A0A2E4Y6X5-F1
#
_cell.length_a   1.000
_cell.length_b   1.000
_cell.length_c   1.000
_cell.angle_alpha   90.00
_cell.angle_beta   90.00
_cell.angle_gamma   90.00
#
_symmetry.space_group_name_H-M   'P 1'
#
loop_
_entity.id
_entity.type
_entity.pdbx_description
1 polymer ?
#
loop_
_entity_poly.entity_id
_entity_poly.type
_entity_poly.pdbx_seq_one_letter_code
_entity_poly.pdbx_strand_id
1 'polypeptide(L)'
;MILNTPFLNKLFILALLPLIGFQHSYASKNQELKKRKFKPHMLFHPIEGCPTNSNCTKKAALLRQRWIELIHNQTLSVSKKTQKLNKFKKKFGILIPIWASPLGAKDKSVISWRSPCSHHTKKGEEKIYIAETFLKNIKKKFILQNNKFIPQKAFLLEKSRSSNKFSIKEYFIPRDDTPLFMKKDNLFFQLEYEGVYVGLNIKDDGRMILSNEKIPRNNFPENVVCPQLLVDKFKSETTAKSLHLGHFCQAIWDKASKNYKTMIFGHSCN
;
A
#
# COMPACT_ATOMS: atom_id res chain seq x y z
N MET A 1 -14.60 60.45 -64.56
CA MET A 1 -15.87 60.71 -65.26
C MET A 1 -16.71 59.44 -65.17
N ILE A 2 -18.00 59.57 -64.78
CA ILE A 2 -19.03 58.52 -64.65
C ILE A 2 -18.85 57.63 -63.38
N LEU A 3 -19.43 57.94 -62.20
CA LEU A 3 -20.82 57.81 -61.71
C LEU A 3 -21.38 56.36 -61.69
N ASN A 4 -21.49 55.75 -60.49
CA ASN A 4 -22.78 55.47 -59.82
C ASN A 4 -22.65 54.55 -58.58
N THR A 5 -23.24 55.04 -57.48
CA THR A 5 -23.54 54.42 -56.16
C THR A 5 -24.77 53.48 -56.23
N PRO A 6 -25.44 53.06 -55.12
CA PRO A 6 -25.05 52.16 -54.02
C PRO A 6 -26.14 51.07 -53.73
N PHE A 7 -25.86 49.97 -53.04
CA PHE A 7 -26.87 49.15 -52.31
C PHE A 7 -26.13 48.23 -51.32
N LEU A 8 -26.01 48.53 -50.03
CA LEU A 8 -26.98 48.36 -48.93
C LEU A 8 -27.57 46.93 -48.84
N ASN A 9 -27.50 46.40 -47.61
CA ASN A 9 -28.25 45.26 -47.06
C ASN A 9 -27.74 43.84 -47.36
N LYS A 10 -27.08 43.19 -46.37
CA LYS A 10 -27.76 42.24 -45.47
C LYS A 10 -26.81 41.49 -44.51
N LEU A 11 -27.22 41.53 -43.25
CA LEU A 11 -27.16 40.48 -42.22
C LEU A 11 -25.79 40.01 -41.70
N PHE A 12 -25.47 40.56 -40.53
CA PHE A 12 -25.04 39.79 -39.36
C PHE A 12 -25.71 38.40 -39.31
N ILE A 13 -24.90 37.33 -39.38
CA ILE A 13 -25.26 36.04 -38.78
C ILE A 13 -24.24 35.80 -37.66
N LEU A 14 -24.65 36.15 -36.45
CA LEU A 14 -24.11 35.55 -35.23
C LEU A 14 -24.35 34.04 -35.34
N ALA A 15 -23.27 33.28 -35.55
CA ALA A 15 -23.28 31.86 -35.26
C ALA A 15 -23.27 31.68 -33.73
N LEU A 16 -24.47 31.75 -33.15
CA LEU A 16 -24.78 31.17 -31.85
C LEU A 16 -24.62 29.64 -31.98
N LEU A 17 -23.40 29.15 -31.77
CA LEU A 17 -23.17 27.73 -31.53
C LEU A 17 -23.86 27.37 -30.21
N PRO A 18 -24.82 26.43 -30.22
CA PRO A 18 -25.49 26.03 -29.00
C PRO A 18 -24.49 25.34 -28.08
N LEU A 19 -24.33 25.91 -26.89
CA LEU A 19 -23.76 25.34 -25.66
C LEU A 19 -24.57 24.12 -25.16
N ILE A 20 -24.95 23.21 -26.05
CA ILE A 20 -25.71 21.99 -25.75
C ILE A 20 -24.77 20.79 -25.98
N GLY A 21 -23.70 20.73 -25.22
CA GLY A 21 -22.73 19.62 -25.27
C GLY A 21 -22.38 19.01 -23.92
N PHE A 22 -22.61 19.71 -22.81
CA PHE A 22 -22.05 19.29 -21.50
C PHE A 22 -23.07 18.80 -20.46
N GLN A 23 -24.37 18.85 -20.72
CA GLN A 23 -25.37 18.39 -19.73
C GLN A 23 -25.74 16.89 -19.81
N HIS A 24 -25.46 16.21 -20.93
CA HIS A 24 -25.85 14.80 -21.09
C HIS A 24 -25.00 13.79 -20.29
N SER A 25 -23.82 14.19 -19.79
CA SER A 25 -22.95 13.27 -19.03
C SER A 25 -23.36 13.16 -17.54
N TYR A 26 -23.96 14.20 -16.95
CA TYR A 26 -24.35 14.19 -15.54
C TYR A 26 -25.70 13.48 -15.27
N ALA A 27 -26.66 13.59 -16.20
CA ALA A 27 -27.98 12.99 -16.03
C ALA A 27 -27.96 11.45 -16.06
N SER A 28 -27.10 10.84 -16.89
CA SER A 28 -27.02 9.38 -17.02
C SER A 28 -26.47 8.69 -15.76
N LYS A 29 -25.49 9.31 -15.09
CA LYS A 29 -24.91 8.79 -13.85
C LYS A 29 -25.90 8.79 -12.68
N ASN A 30 -26.80 9.79 -12.65
CA ASN A 30 -27.86 9.90 -11.63
C ASN A 30 -29.04 8.95 -11.87
N GLN A 31 -29.36 8.60 -13.12
CA GLN A 31 -30.38 7.59 -13.42
C GLN A 31 -29.92 6.16 -13.08
N GLU A 32 -28.63 5.84 -13.21
CA GLU A 32 -28.11 4.51 -12.87
C GLU A 32 -28.12 4.24 -11.35
N LEU A 33 -27.98 5.28 -10.53
CA LEU A 33 -28.07 5.20 -9.06
C LEU A 33 -29.50 4.96 -8.56
N LYS A 34 -30.52 5.53 -9.23
CA LYS A 34 -31.94 5.41 -8.83
C LYS A 34 -32.54 4.00 -8.99
N LYS A 35 -31.88 3.08 -9.71
CA LYS A 35 -32.38 1.70 -9.94
C LYS A 35 -31.75 0.63 -9.05
N ARG A 36 -30.80 0.96 -8.19
CA ARG A 36 -30.14 -0.05 -7.34
C ARG A 36 -30.88 -0.19 -6.01
N LYS A 37 -31.43 -1.37 -5.75
CA LYS A 37 -31.95 -1.73 -4.42
C LYS A 37 -30.82 -1.54 -3.41
N PHE A 38 -31.06 -0.67 -2.42
CA PHE A 38 -30.10 -0.38 -1.37
C PHE A 38 -29.68 -1.67 -0.65
N LYS A 39 -28.40 -1.80 -0.35
CA LYS A 39 -27.83 -2.92 0.41
C LYS A 39 -27.03 -2.37 1.60
N PRO A 40 -26.93 -3.09 2.73
CA PRO A 40 -26.23 -2.58 3.92
C PRO A 40 -24.80 -2.07 3.67
N HIS A 41 -24.02 -2.75 2.82
CA HIS A 41 -22.65 -2.32 2.49
C HIS A 41 -22.58 -0.94 1.82
N MET A 42 -23.67 -0.49 1.17
CA MET A 42 -23.72 0.81 0.49
C MET A 42 -23.69 2.00 1.45
N LEU A 43 -23.87 1.77 2.76
CA LEU A 43 -23.60 2.79 3.79
C LEU A 43 -22.12 3.18 3.84
N PHE A 44 -21.22 2.23 3.56
CA PHE A 44 -19.78 2.40 3.72
C PHE A 44 -19.06 2.54 2.38
N HIS A 45 -19.52 1.80 1.36
CA HIS A 45 -18.94 1.83 0.03
C HIS A 45 -19.93 1.29 -1.03
N PRO A 46 -20.02 1.88 -2.25
CA PRO A 46 -20.97 1.43 -3.29
C PRO A 46 -20.65 0.06 -3.89
N ILE A 47 -19.51 -0.54 -3.55
CA ILE A 47 -19.05 -1.86 -4.00
C ILE A 47 -18.78 -2.71 -2.76
N GLU A 48 -19.51 -3.82 -2.66
CA GLU A 48 -19.35 -4.84 -1.63
C GLU A 48 -17.91 -5.39 -1.55
N GLY A 49 -17.39 -5.55 -0.33
CA GLY A 49 -16.02 -6.05 -0.08
C GLY A 49 -14.92 -4.98 -0.13
N CYS A 50 -15.23 -3.76 -0.58
CA CYS A 50 -14.31 -2.63 -0.48
C CYS A 50 -14.40 -2.00 0.92
N PRO A 51 -13.28 -1.57 1.50
CA PRO A 51 -13.28 -0.80 2.74
C PRO A 51 -13.96 0.57 2.59
N THR A 52 -14.42 1.11 3.70
CA THR A 52 -15.00 2.45 3.81
C THR A 52 -14.06 3.52 3.23
N ASN A 53 -14.62 4.46 2.47
CA ASN A 53 -13.91 5.60 1.88
C ASN A 53 -12.70 5.24 1.00
N SER A 54 -12.60 3.99 0.54
CA SER A 54 -11.54 3.57 -0.38
C SER A 54 -11.88 3.88 -1.84
N ASN A 55 -10.87 4.08 -2.67
CA ASN A 55 -10.96 3.92 -4.11
C ASN A 55 -10.66 2.44 -4.42
N CYS A 56 -11.68 1.74 -4.88
CA CYS A 56 -11.66 0.29 -5.03
C CYS A 56 -12.48 -0.14 -6.25
N THR A 57 -11.99 -1.15 -6.97
CA THR A 57 -12.71 -1.73 -8.11
C THR A 57 -13.42 -3.02 -7.70
N LYS A 58 -14.47 -3.43 -8.44
CA LYS A 58 -15.18 -4.70 -8.20
C LYS A 58 -14.23 -5.91 -8.13
N LYS A 59 -13.18 -5.93 -8.97
CA LYS A 59 -12.19 -7.01 -8.98
C LYS A 59 -11.35 -7.02 -7.70
N ALA A 60 -10.87 -5.85 -7.28
CA ALA A 60 -10.11 -5.71 -6.04
C ALA A 60 -10.95 -6.11 -4.82
N ALA A 61 -12.21 -5.65 -4.78
CA ALA A 61 -13.18 -5.98 -3.74
C ALA A 61 -13.39 -7.49 -3.60
N LEU A 62 -13.64 -8.18 -4.73
CA LEU A 62 -13.83 -9.62 -4.76
C LEU A 62 -12.59 -10.39 -4.27
N LEU A 63 -11.39 -9.94 -4.63
CA LEU A 63 -10.16 -10.58 -4.18
C LEU A 63 -9.93 -10.37 -2.68
N ARG A 64 -10.15 -9.14 -2.18
CA ARG A 64 -10.08 -8.82 -0.76
C ARG A 64 -11.08 -9.65 0.02
N GLN A 65 -12.34 -9.68 -0.39
CA GLN A 65 -13.38 -10.46 0.27
C GLN A 65 -13.00 -11.95 0.36
N ARG A 66 -12.54 -12.56 -0.74
CA ARG A 66 -12.09 -13.97 -0.72
C ARG A 66 -10.90 -14.19 0.21
N TRP A 67 -10.00 -13.23 0.32
CA TRP A 67 -8.87 -13.29 1.25
C TRP A 67 -9.37 -13.26 2.70
N ILE A 68 -10.21 -12.28 3.04
CA ILE A 68 -10.83 -12.12 4.36
C ILE A 68 -11.63 -13.36 4.76
N GLU A 69 -12.48 -13.88 3.87
CA GLU A 69 -13.24 -15.11 4.11
C GLU A 69 -12.32 -16.32 4.40
N LEU A 70 -11.19 -16.45 3.70
CA LEU A 70 -10.25 -17.55 3.93
C LEU A 70 -9.55 -17.46 5.30
N ILE A 71 -9.17 -16.26 5.74
CA ILE A 71 -8.50 -16.08 7.04
C ILE A 71 -9.50 -16.24 8.21
N HIS A 72 -10.72 -15.74 8.05
CA HIS A 72 -11.80 -15.78 9.05
C HIS A 72 -12.49 -17.13 9.15
N ASN A 73 -12.27 -18.04 8.20
CA ASN A 73 -12.93 -19.34 8.22
C ASN A 73 -12.48 -20.19 9.43
N GLN A 74 -13.29 -20.22 10.49
CA GLN A 74 -13.02 -20.95 11.74
C GLN A 74 -13.29 -22.45 11.63
N THR A 75 -14.04 -22.91 10.61
CA THR A 75 -14.38 -24.33 10.43
C THR A 75 -13.22 -25.14 9.85
N LEU A 76 -12.19 -24.48 9.32
CA LEU A 76 -11.00 -25.13 8.80
C LEU A 76 -9.95 -25.35 9.89
N SER A 77 -9.41 -26.57 9.97
CA SER A 77 -8.19 -26.81 10.73
C SER A 77 -7.03 -25.94 10.24
N VAL A 78 -6.09 -25.61 11.12
CA VAL A 78 -4.93 -24.75 10.83
C VAL A 78 -4.18 -25.20 9.58
N SER A 79 -3.97 -26.51 9.41
CA SER A 79 -3.31 -27.09 8.24
C SER A 79 -4.11 -26.85 6.94
N LYS A 80 -5.42 -27.13 6.93
CA LYS A 80 -6.29 -26.90 5.76
C LYS A 80 -6.37 -25.42 5.41
N LYS A 81 -6.48 -24.53 6.41
CA LYS A 81 -6.46 -23.08 6.23
C LYS A 81 -5.14 -22.63 5.58
N THR A 82 -4.02 -23.07 6.14
CA THR A 82 -2.67 -22.79 5.60
C THR A 82 -2.53 -23.25 4.15
N GLN A 83 -3.03 -24.45 3.82
CA GLN A 83 -3.00 -24.96 2.45
C GLN A 83 -3.83 -24.09 1.49
N LYS A 84 -5.04 -23.69 1.88
CA LYS A 84 -5.90 -22.81 1.06
C LYS A 84 -5.29 -21.43 0.87
N LEU A 85 -4.74 -20.83 1.93
CA LEU A 85 -4.05 -19.54 1.85
C LEU A 85 -2.81 -19.62 0.95
N ASN A 86 -2.03 -20.71 1.01
CA ASN A 86 -0.90 -20.92 0.11
C ASN A 86 -1.33 -21.08 -1.35
N LYS A 87 -2.44 -21.78 -1.62
CA LYS A 87 -3.02 -21.86 -2.98
C LYS A 87 -3.46 -20.48 -3.48
N PHE A 88 -4.13 -19.70 -2.63
CA PHE A 88 -4.54 -18.33 -2.96
C PHE A 88 -3.33 -17.45 -3.27
N LYS A 89 -2.31 -17.47 -2.38
CA LYS A 89 -1.05 -16.75 -2.55
C LYS A 89 -0.35 -17.08 -3.87
N LYS A 90 -0.29 -18.35 -4.26
CA LYS A 90 0.36 -18.75 -5.53
C LYS A 90 -0.31 -18.08 -6.73
N LYS A 91 -1.63 -17.94 -6.70
CA LYS A 91 -2.43 -17.35 -7.78
C LYS A 91 -2.42 -15.83 -7.76
N PHE A 92 -2.74 -15.23 -6.62
CA PHE A 92 -3.01 -13.79 -6.51
C PHE A 92 -1.94 -13.03 -5.72
N GLY A 93 -1.31 -13.66 -4.73
CA GLY A 93 -0.39 -13.02 -3.80
C GLY A 93 -0.96 -12.94 -2.38
N ILE A 94 -0.23 -12.25 -1.50
CA ILE A 94 -0.66 -11.86 -0.16
C ILE A 94 -1.13 -10.41 -0.25
N LEU A 95 -2.25 -10.07 0.38
CA LEU A 95 -2.65 -8.68 0.55
C LEU A 95 -1.60 -7.97 1.40
N ILE A 96 -1.02 -6.86 0.96
CA ILE A 96 0.01 -6.15 1.72
C ILE A 96 -0.32 -4.66 1.71
N PRO A 97 -0.26 -3.98 2.88
CA PRO A 97 -0.31 -2.53 2.93
C PRO A 97 1.00 -1.93 2.40
N ILE A 98 0.89 -0.94 1.51
CA ILE A 98 2.02 -0.26 0.87
C ILE A 98 1.70 1.22 0.69
N TRP A 99 2.74 2.04 0.58
CA TRP A 99 2.59 3.41 0.13
C TRP A 99 2.40 3.46 -1.39
N ALA A 100 1.68 4.46 -1.87
CA ALA A 100 1.49 4.67 -3.29
C ALA A 100 1.50 6.15 -3.67
N SER A 101 2.00 6.45 -4.86
CA SER A 101 1.69 7.68 -5.59
C SER A 101 0.24 7.67 -6.07
N PRO A 102 -0.30 8.80 -6.58
CA PRO A 102 -1.68 8.87 -7.05
C PRO A 102 -2.00 7.77 -8.06
N LEU A 103 -2.94 6.90 -7.69
CA LEU A 103 -3.36 5.78 -8.52
C LEU A 103 -4.44 6.22 -9.51
N GLY A 104 -4.34 5.75 -10.75
CA GLY A 104 -5.33 6.01 -11.78
C GLY A 104 -6.49 5.01 -11.71
N ALA A 105 -7.63 5.35 -12.33
CA ALA A 105 -8.82 4.49 -12.37
C ALA A 105 -8.60 3.09 -13.01
N LYS A 106 -7.45 2.85 -13.65
CA LYS A 106 -7.12 1.61 -14.36
C LYS A 106 -6.43 0.55 -13.48
N ASP A 107 -6.06 0.85 -12.24
CA ASP A 107 -5.34 -0.07 -11.36
C ASP A 107 -6.30 -1.10 -10.71
N LYS A 108 -6.77 -2.07 -11.52
CA LYS A 108 -7.89 -2.99 -11.21
C LYS A 108 -7.69 -3.95 -10.01
N SER A 109 -6.53 -3.95 -9.36
CA SER A 109 -6.23 -4.85 -8.24
C SER A 109 -5.72 -4.13 -7.00
N VAL A 110 -5.89 -2.81 -6.94
CA VAL A 110 -5.44 -1.99 -5.82
C VAL A 110 -6.66 -1.38 -5.14
N ILE A 111 -6.61 -1.34 -3.82
CA ILE A 111 -7.54 -0.62 -2.95
C ILE A 111 -6.73 0.50 -2.35
N SER A 112 -7.23 1.74 -2.37
CA SER A 112 -6.42 2.87 -1.91
C SER A 112 -7.23 3.94 -1.20
N TRP A 113 -6.55 4.72 -0.38
CA TRP A 113 -7.08 5.87 0.34
C TRP A 113 -6.11 7.02 0.17
N ARG A 114 -6.64 8.25 0.23
CA ARG A 114 -5.77 9.39 0.48
C ARG A 114 -5.16 9.21 1.87
N SER A 115 -3.86 9.45 2.01
CA SER A 115 -3.27 9.43 3.35
C SER A 115 -3.93 10.53 4.20
N PRO A 116 -4.32 10.22 5.46
CA PRO A 116 -4.86 11.22 6.38
C PRO A 116 -3.79 12.19 6.89
N CYS A 117 -2.50 11.89 6.66
CA CYS A 117 -1.40 12.72 7.12
C CYS A 117 -1.38 14.07 6.40
N SER A 118 -1.37 15.16 7.17
CA SER A 118 -1.19 16.51 6.63
C SER A 118 0.13 16.66 5.86
N HIS A 119 1.17 15.92 6.27
CA HIS A 119 2.47 15.92 5.60
C HIS A 119 2.40 15.32 4.17
N HIS A 120 1.46 14.42 3.91
CA HIS A 120 1.26 13.75 2.62
C HIS A 120 0.30 14.49 1.67
N THR A 121 -0.30 15.58 2.15
CA THR A 121 -1.35 16.32 1.44
C THR A 121 -1.01 17.80 1.23
N LYS A 122 0.25 18.18 1.48
CA LYS A 122 0.77 19.54 1.28
C LYS A 122 0.54 20.01 -0.16
N LYS A 123 0.12 21.27 -0.29
CA LYS A 123 -0.12 21.90 -1.59
C LYS A 123 1.22 22.09 -2.33
N GLY A 124 1.27 21.67 -3.59
CA GLY A 124 2.47 21.77 -4.43
C GLY A 124 3.41 20.56 -4.37
N GLU A 125 3.15 19.59 -3.49
CA GLU A 125 3.88 18.32 -3.43
C GLU A 125 3.06 17.17 -4.02
N GLU A 126 3.75 16.10 -4.43
CA GLU A 126 3.08 14.86 -4.86
C GLU A 126 2.33 14.24 -3.68
N LYS A 127 1.04 13.92 -3.89
CA LYS A 127 0.19 13.35 -2.85
C LYS A 127 0.54 11.88 -2.62
N ILE A 128 0.69 11.51 -1.35
CA ILE A 128 0.91 10.12 -0.97
C ILE A 128 -0.41 9.46 -0.58
N TYR A 129 -0.60 8.25 -1.07
CA TYR A 129 -1.75 7.38 -0.84
C TYR A 129 -1.33 6.18 0.00
N ILE A 130 -2.29 5.68 0.75
CA ILE A 130 -2.21 4.36 1.37
C ILE A 130 -2.86 3.38 0.40
N ALA A 131 -2.28 2.21 0.22
CA ALA A 131 -2.84 1.19 -0.63
C ALA A 131 -2.74 -0.22 -0.02
N GLU A 132 -3.72 -1.05 -0.32
CA GLU A 132 -3.66 -2.50 -0.16
C GLU A 132 -3.60 -3.14 -1.56
N THR A 133 -2.64 -4.04 -1.76
CA THR A 133 -2.49 -4.76 -3.03
C THR A 133 -2.00 -6.17 -2.82
N PHE A 134 -2.37 -7.07 -3.73
CA PHE A 134 -1.93 -8.47 -3.68
C PHE A 134 -0.56 -8.62 -4.33
N LEU A 135 0.44 -9.00 -3.55
CA LEU A 135 1.82 -9.17 -3.99
C LEU A 135 2.27 -10.62 -3.81
N LYS A 136 2.94 -11.18 -4.82
CA LYS A 136 3.59 -12.50 -4.68
C LYS A 136 4.91 -12.41 -3.91
N ASN A 137 5.57 -11.26 -4.02
CA ASN A 137 6.81 -10.90 -3.35
C ASN A 137 6.91 -9.37 -3.26
N ILE A 138 7.71 -8.89 -2.31
CA ILE A 138 7.98 -7.47 -2.07
C ILE A 138 9.40 -7.14 -2.54
N LYS A 139 9.74 -7.54 -3.78
CA LYS A 139 11.09 -7.31 -4.33
C LYS A 139 11.21 -5.91 -4.92
N LYS A 140 12.39 -5.29 -4.74
CA LYS A 140 12.77 -4.01 -5.38
C LYS A 140 12.40 -3.96 -6.86
N LYS A 141 12.75 -4.98 -7.64
CA LYS A 141 12.46 -5.02 -9.08
C LYS A 141 10.96 -4.91 -9.39
N PHE A 142 10.11 -5.59 -8.61
CA PHE A 142 8.66 -5.54 -8.82
C PHE A 142 8.09 -4.16 -8.48
N ILE A 143 8.57 -3.58 -7.38
CA ILE A 143 8.12 -2.27 -6.91
C ILE A 143 8.60 -1.17 -7.86
N LEU A 144 9.86 -1.20 -8.30
CA LEU A 144 10.41 -0.24 -9.25
C LEU A 144 9.78 -0.34 -10.64
N GLN A 145 9.34 -1.54 -11.07
CA GLN A 145 8.58 -1.70 -12.31
C GLN A 145 7.19 -1.06 -12.24
N ASN A 146 6.65 -0.90 -11.03
CA ASN A 146 5.38 -0.24 -10.79
C ASN A 146 5.66 1.07 -10.08
N ASN A 147 6.07 2.08 -10.86
CA ASN A 147 6.45 3.44 -10.41
C ASN A 147 5.44 4.14 -9.48
N LYS A 148 4.26 3.55 -9.28
CA LYS A 148 3.23 4.01 -8.35
C LYS A 148 3.35 3.46 -6.95
N PHE A 149 4.07 2.36 -6.72
CA PHE A 149 4.22 1.78 -5.39
C PHE A 149 5.53 2.24 -4.76
N ILE A 150 5.43 2.70 -3.52
CA ILE A 150 6.56 3.21 -2.76
C ILE A 150 6.87 2.19 -1.66
N PRO A 151 8.02 1.51 -1.69
CA PRO A 151 8.34 0.49 -0.71
C PRO A 151 8.61 1.11 0.66
N GLN A 152 8.09 0.51 1.73
CA GLN A 152 8.64 0.73 3.06
C GLN A 152 9.95 -0.06 3.19
N LYS A 153 11.01 0.60 3.65
CA LYS A 153 12.31 -0.01 3.91
C LYS A 153 12.59 -0.07 5.41
N ALA A 154 13.36 -1.08 5.80
CA ALA A 154 14.03 -1.17 7.08
C ALA A 154 15.50 -1.50 6.88
N PHE A 155 16.35 -1.02 7.77
CA PHE A 155 17.79 -1.27 7.68
C PHE A 155 18.30 -1.93 8.96
N LEU A 156 18.92 -3.09 8.81
CA LEU A 156 19.49 -3.90 9.87
C LEU A 156 20.99 -3.63 9.99
N LEU A 157 21.45 -3.35 11.21
CA LEU A 157 22.87 -3.28 11.51
C LEU A 157 23.41 -4.69 11.76
N GLU A 158 24.32 -5.13 10.90
CA GLU A 158 25.00 -6.42 11.05
C GLU A 158 26.47 -6.22 11.36
N LYS A 159 27.00 -7.04 12.27
CA LYS A 159 28.43 -7.09 12.56
C LYS A 159 29.05 -8.23 11.77
N SER A 160 30.00 -7.90 10.90
CA SER A 160 30.79 -8.89 10.16
C SER A 160 31.64 -9.71 11.13
N ARG A 161 31.52 -11.04 11.07
CA ARG A 161 32.32 -11.95 11.90
C ARG A 161 33.80 -11.92 11.55
N SER A 162 34.16 -11.64 10.30
CA SER A 162 35.54 -11.71 9.81
C SER A 162 36.33 -10.41 9.96
N SER A 163 35.65 -9.26 9.92
CA SER A 163 36.33 -7.95 9.83
C SER A 163 36.09 -7.04 11.03
N ASN A 164 35.27 -7.45 12.00
CA ASN A 164 34.78 -6.60 13.10
C ASN A 164 34.10 -5.30 12.62
N LYS A 165 33.83 -5.15 11.31
CA LYS A 165 33.16 -4.01 10.70
C LYS A 165 31.65 -4.20 10.73
N PHE A 166 30.95 -3.08 10.81
CA PHE A 166 29.50 -3.06 10.65
C PHE A 166 29.13 -2.95 9.18
N SER A 167 28.09 -3.67 8.78
CA SER A 167 27.43 -3.59 7.48
C SER A 167 25.94 -3.34 7.68
N ILE A 168 25.30 -2.73 6.69
CA ILE A 168 23.86 -2.46 6.73
C ILE A 168 23.15 -3.32 5.71
N LYS A 169 22.14 -4.06 6.16
CA LYS A 169 21.30 -4.91 5.30
C LYS A 169 19.92 -4.27 5.13
N GLU A 170 19.48 -4.15 3.88
CA GLU A 170 18.17 -3.56 3.52
C GLU A 170 17.09 -4.64 3.48
N TYR A 171 15.92 -4.31 4.01
CA TYR A 171 14.70 -5.10 3.91
C TYR A 171 13.56 -4.26 3.35
N PHE A 172 12.73 -4.87 2.51
CA PHE A 172 11.43 -4.33 2.14
C PHE A 172 10.38 -4.92 3.05
N ILE A 173 9.59 -4.07 3.69
CA ILE A 173 8.62 -4.47 4.72
C ILE A 173 7.23 -3.92 4.37
N PRO A 174 6.16 -4.45 4.98
CA PRO A 174 4.84 -3.86 4.87
C PRO A 174 4.84 -2.44 5.44
N ARG A 175 3.95 -1.60 4.92
CA ARG A 175 3.68 -0.28 5.52
C ARG A 175 3.16 -0.49 6.94
N ASP A 176 3.61 0.37 7.86
CA ASP A 176 3.05 0.49 9.21
C ASP A 176 3.16 -0.78 10.06
N ASP A 177 4.19 -1.58 9.80
CA ASP A 177 4.45 -2.80 10.57
C ASP A 177 5.95 -2.93 10.85
N THR A 178 6.29 -3.59 11.94
CA THR A 178 7.67 -3.88 12.37
C THR A 178 7.78 -5.36 12.71
N PRO A 179 8.90 -6.02 12.40
CA PRO A 179 9.04 -7.44 12.67
C PRO A 179 9.03 -7.71 14.18
N LEU A 180 8.31 -8.75 14.60
CA LEU A 180 8.26 -9.20 15.99
C LEU A 180 9.56 -9.90 16.40
N PHE A 181 10.21 -10.57 15.47
CA PHE A 181 11.51 -11.22 15.66
C PHE A 181 12.12 -11.52 14.30
N MET A 182 13.37 -12.01 14.33
CA MET A 182 14.03 -12.55 13.15
C MET A 182 14.64 -13.92 13.42
N LYS A 183 14.93 -14.66 12.35
CA LYS A 183 15.63 -15.94 12.41
C LYS A 183 16.53 -16.07 11.19
N LYS A 184 17.84 -15.93 11.39
CA LYS A 184 18.80 -15.73 10.28
C LYS A 184 18.37 -14.50 9.48
N ASP A 185 18.27 -14.61 8.16
CA ASP A 185 17.92 -13.49 7.26
C ASP A 185 16.42 -13.26 7.06
N ASN A 186 15.56 -13.86 7.90
CA ASN A 186 14.12 -13.78 7.75
C ASN A 186 13.51 -12.93 8.86
N LEU A 187 12.71 -11.95 8.47
CA LEU A 187 11.90 -11.11 9.36
C LEU A 187 10.50 -11.72 9.52
N PHE A 188 9.97 -11.77 10.74
CA PHE A 188 8.66 -12.33 11.03
C PHE A 188 7.72 -11.23 11.53
N PHE A 189 6.57 -11.10 10.87
CA PHE A 189 5.51 -10.14 11.12
C PHE A 189 4.22 -10.87 11.49
N GLN A 190 3.30 -10.14 12.10
CA GLN A 190 1.95 -10.60 12.38
C GLN A 190 0.98 -9.55 11.84
N LEU A 191 0.51 -9.76 10.61
CA LEU A 191 -0.39 -8.82 9.96
C LEU A 191 -1.80 -8.97 10.51
N GLU A 192 -2.44 -7.85 10.82
CA GLU A 192 -3.84 -7.81 11.27
C GLU A 192 -4.78 -7.56 10.08
N TYR A 193 -5.90 -8.28 10.06
CA TYR A 193 -6.98 -8.12 9.10
C TYR A 193 -8.32 -8.32 9.80
N GLU A 194 -9.00 -7.22 10.13
CA GLU A 194 -10.36 -7.24 10.70
C GLU A 194 -10.48 -8.15 11.94
N GLY A 195 -9.54 -8.02 12.87
CA GLY A 195 -9.41 -8.76 14.12
C GLY A 195 -8.68 -10.10 13.99
N VAL A 196 -8.29 -10.52 12.79
CA VAL A 196 -7.58 -11.80 12.57
C VAL A 196 -6.14 -11.57 12.18
N TYR A 197 -5.25 -12.28 12.87
CA TYR A 197 -3.81 -12.18 12.65
C TYR A 197 -3.28 -13.27 11.73
N VAL A 198 -2.39 -12.88 10.81
CA VAL A 198 -1.73 -13.78 9.86
C VAL A 198 -0.22 -13.60 9.98
N GLY A 199 0.48 -14.69 10.31
CA GLY A 199 1.94 -14.69 10.34
C GLY A 199 2.53 -14.56 8.94
N LEU A 200 3.47 -13.63 8.78
CA LEU A 200 4.19 -13.38 7.53
C LEU A 200 5.69 -13.41 7.79
N ASN A 201 6.42 -14.19 7.00
CA ASN A 201 7.87 -14.17 6.94
C ASN A 201 8.30 -13.46 5.65
N ILE A 202 9.21 -12.49 5.78
CA ILE A 202 9.86 -11.80 4.67
C ILE A 202 11.36 -12.07 4.70
N LYS A 203 11.86 -12.57 3.58
CA LYS A 203 13.30 -12.78 3.36
C LYS A 203 13.98 -11.49 2.91
N ASP A 204 15.29 -11.45 3.08
CA ASP A 204 16.16 -10.38 2.55
C ASP A 204 15.99 -10.13 1.04
N ASP A 205 15.71 -11.18 0.27
CA ASP A 205 15.43 -11.07 -1.16
C ASP A 205 13.99 -10.62 -1.49
N GLY A 206 13.20 -10.24 -0.49
CA GLY A 206 11.81 -9.78 -0.63
C GLY A 206 10.78 -10.90 -0.87
N ARG A 207 11.17 -12.18 -0.79
CA ARG A 207 10.17 -13.27 -0.85
C ARG A 207 9.32 -13.27 0.42
N MET A 208 8.02 -13.42 0.21
CA MET A 208 7.02 -13.46 1.27
C MET A 208 6.50 -14.88 1.45
N ILE A 209 6.37 -15.35 2.70
CA ILE A 209 5.93 -16.70 3.06
C ILE A 209 4.95 -16.62 4.23
N LEU A 210 3.78 -17.24 4.10
CA LEU A 210 2.86 -17.37 5.23
C LEU A 210 3.48 -18.27 6.28
N SER A 211 3.45 -17.82 7.54
CA SER A 211 4.15 -18.47 8.64
C SER A 211 3.19 -18.79 9.78
N ASN A 212 3.39 -19.97 10.37
CA ASN A 212 2.79 -20.36 11.65
C ASN A 212 3.87 -20.42 12.75
N GLU A 213 5.01 -19.76 12.55
CA GLU A 213 6.10 -19.73 13.54
C GLU A 213 5.59 -19.05 14.81
N LYS A 214 5.85 -19.67 15.97
CA LYS A 214 5.44 -19.14 17.27
C LYS A 214 6.27 -17.92 17.63
N ILE A 215 5.59 -16.86 18.04
CA ILE A 215 6.18 -15.61 18.54
C ILE A 215 6.88 -15.90 19.88
N PRO A 216 8.11 -15.39 20.11
CA PRO A 216 8.79 -15.49 21.39
C PRO A 216 7.95 -14.87 22.52
N ARG A 217 7.82 -15.56 23.66
CA ARG A 217 7.02 -15.05 24.80
C ARG A 217 7.70 -13.95 25.60
N ASN A 218 9.04 -13.92 25.63
CA ASN A 218 9.82 -13.05 26.53
C ASN A 218 10.77 -12.12 25.78
N ASN A 219 10.85 -12.20 24.46
CA ASN A 219 11.85 -11.49 23.66
C ASN A 219 11.15 -10.67 22.57
N PHE A 220 10.44 -9.63 23.02
CA PHE A 220 9.75 -8.70 22.12
C PHE A 220 10.70 -7.60 21.62
N PRO A 221 10.37 -6.96 20.50
CA PRO A 221 11.09 -5.77 20.07
C PRO A 221 11.06 -4.67 21.13
N GLU A 222 12.21 -4.03 21.33
CA GLU A 222 12.34 -2.90 22.27
C GLU A 222 12.86 -1.68 21.53
N ASN A 223 12.33 -0.49 21.85
CA ASN A 223 12.84 0.75 21.29
C ASN A 223 14.24 1.04 21.83
N VAL A 224 15.16 1.41 20.95
CA VAL A 224 16.56 1.72 21.30
C VAL A 224 17.02 2.98 20.59
N VAL A 225 18.11 3.57 21.10
CA VAL A 225 18.77 4.70 20.44
C VAL A 225 19.31 4.25 19.08
N CYS A 226 19.07 5.05 18.05
CA CYS A 226 19.54 4.75 16.70
C CYS A 226 21.06 4.97 16.57
N PRO A 227 21.83 3.95 16.17
CA PRO A 227 23.22 4.12 15.77
C PRO A 227 23.35 5.10 14.60
N GLN A 228 24.34 6.00 14.64
CA GLN A 228 24.53 7.04 13.62
C GLN A 228 24.61 6.47 12.20
N LEU A 229 25.31 5.34 12.05
CA LEU A 229 25.45 4.64 10.76
C LEU A 229 24.09 4.26 10.14
N LEU A 230 23.11 3.86 10.96
CA LEU A 230 21.76 3.56 10.50
C LEU A 230 20.98 4.84 10.13
N VAL A 231 21.15 5.91 10.92
CA VAL A 231 20.53 7.21 10.66
C VAL A 231 20.99 7.78 9.32
N ASP A 232 22.30 7.75 9.05
CA ASP A 232 22.89 8.26 7.80
C ASP A 232 22.41 7.45 6.59
N LYS A 233 22.32 6.12 6.74
CA LYS A 233 21.77 5.25 5.69
C LYS A 233 20.28 5.53 5.44
N PHE A 234 19.49 5.70 6.49
CA PHE A 234 18.07 6.00 6.34
C PHE A 234 17.84 7.34 5.62
N LYS A 235 18.60 8.38 5.98
CA LYS A 235 18.52 9.72 5.36
C LYS A 235 18.97 9.74 3.90
N SER A 236 19.95 8.91 3.51
CA SER A 236 20.44 8.84 2.13
C SER A 236 19.51 8.09 1.17
N GLU A 237 18.71 7.14 1.67
CA GLU A 237 17.84 6.28 0.86
C GLU A 237 16.38 6.71 0.82
N THR A 238 15.97 7.67 1.64
CA THR A 238 14.59 8.16 1.67
C THR A 238 14.34 9.08 0.47
N THR A 239 14.10 8.46 -0.68
CA THR A 239 13.79 9.09 -1.98
C THR A 239 12.55 9.97 -1.96
N ALA A 240 11.71 9.86 -0.94
CA ALA A 240 10.65 10.81 -0.64
C ALA A 240 10.90 11.38 0.75
N LYS A 241 11.56 12.55 0.82
CA LYS A 241 11.76 13.31 2.08
C LYS A 241 10.44 13.54 2.84
N SER A 242 9.30 13.34 2.17
CA SER A 242 7.95 13.49 2.69
C SER A 242 7.22 12.18 3.05
N LEU A 243 7.84 11.00 2.98
CA LEU A 243 7.12 9.75 3.28
C LEU A 243 7.00 9.44 4.78
N HIS A 244 7.95 9.92 5.58
CA HIS A 244 8.06 9.61 6.99
C HIS A 244 8.18 10.89 7.80
N LEU A 245 7.51 10.94 8.95
CA LEU A 245 7.66 12.06 9.90
C LEU A 245 9.00 12.03 10.63
N GLY A 246 9.65 10.87 10.63
CA GLY A 246 10.92 10.64 11.30
C GLY A 246 11.37 9.19 11.14
N HIS A 247 12.18 8.75 12.08
CA HIS A 247 12.67 7.38 12.16
C HIS A 247 12.76 6.96 13.63
N PHE A 248 12.79 5.66 13.85
CA PHE A 248 13.01 5.07 15.17
C PHE A 248 13.77 3.75 14.99
N CYS A 249 14.43 3.30 16.07
CA CYS A 249 15.15 2.04 16.07
C CYS A 249 14.58 1.08 17.08
N GLN A 250 14.60 -0.20 16.72
CA GLN A 250 14.25 -1.28 17.62
C GLN A 250 15.35 -2.33 17.67
N ALA A 251 15.55 -2.89 18.85
CA ALA A 251 16.28 -4.13 19.05
C ALA A 251 15.34 -5.30 18.75
N ILE A 252 15.60 -6.03 17.66
CA ILE A 252 14.80 -7.18 17.22
C ILE A 252 15.52 -8.46 17.62
N TRP A 253 14.82 -9.36 18.33
CA TRP A 253 15.39 -10.63 18.75
C TRP A 253 15.69 -11.55 17.55
N ASP A 254 16.94 -11.95 17.36
CA ASP A 254 17.32 -13.00 16.42
C ASP A 254 17.33 -14.36 17.12
N LYS A 255 16.30 -15.16 16.83
CA LYS A 255 16.11 -16.50 17.39
C LYS A 255 17.24 -17.47 17.03
N ALA A 256 17.93 -17.26 15.92
CA ALA A 256 19.02 -18.12 15.50
C ALA A 256 20.32 -17.83 16.28
N SER A 257 20.66 -16.56 16.47
CA SER A 257 21.87 -16.17 17.22
C SER A 257 21.63 -15.97 18.71
N LYS A 258 20.38 -16.00 19.18
CA LYS A 258 19.97 -15.68 20.55
C LYS A 258 20.48 -14.32 21.03
N ASN A 259 20.44 -13.33 20.16
CA ASN A 259 20.86 -11.96 20.47
C ASN A 259 19.92 -10.96 19.79
N TYR A 260 19.81 -9.76 20.35
CA TYR A 260 19.12 -8.66 19.69
C TYR A 260 19.98 -8.06 18.58
N LYS A 261 19.33 -7.66 17.49
CA LYS A 261 19.94 -6.88 16.41
C LYS A 261 19.18 -5.58 16.21
N THR A 262 19.90 -4.50 15.96
CA THR A 262 19.30 -3.18 15.83
C THR A 262 18.83 -2.93 14.40
N MET A 263 17.59 -2.50 14.26
CA MET A 263 16.98 -2.11 13.00
C MET A 263 16.43 -0.68 13.09
N ILE A 264 16.54 0.09 12.02
CA ILE A 264 15.90 1.40 11.86
C ILE A 264 14.70 1.29 10.92
N PHE A 265 13.64 1.99 11.27
CA PHE A 265 12.37 2.06 10.55
C PHE A 265 11.95 3.51 10.33
N GLY A 266 11.18 3.75 9.27
CA GLY A 266 10.54 5.04 9.06
C GLY A 266 9.27 5.16 9.91
N HIS A 267 9.11 6.27 10.60
CA HIS A 267 7.87 6.56 11.31
C HIS A 267 6.78 6.94 10.29
N SER A 268 5.90 5.98 10.03
CA SER A 268 4.76 6.15 9.13
C SER A 268 3.71 7.08 9.76
N CYS A 269 3.12 7.98 8.98
CA CYS A 269 1.92 8.65 9.43
C CYS A 269 0.72 7.69 9.38
N ASN A 270 -0.07 7.62 10.45
CA ASN A 270 -1.37 6.95 10.48
C ASN A 270 -2.49 7.94 10.74
#